data_AF-A0A7V4SXJ3-F1
#
_entry.id   AF-A0A7V4SXJ3-F1
#
_cell.length_a   1.000
_cell.length_b   1.000
_cell.length_c   1.000
_cell.angle_alpha   90.00
_cell.angle_beta   90.00
_cell.angle_gamma   90.00
#
_symmetry.space_group_name_H-M   'P 1'
#
loop_
_entity.id
_entity.type
_entity.pdbx_description
1 polymer ?
#
loop_
_entity_poly.entity_id
_entity_poly.type
_entity_poly.pdbx_seq_one_letter_code
_entity_poly.pdbx_strand_id
1 'polypeptide(L)' 'MNSRKKNFLAELVNLPGLLSYQKDAIVSQTLIDKKAGTVTLFAYPLQNASYHDKILSPI' A
#
# COMPACT_ATOMS: atom_id res chain seq x y z
N MET A 1 41.22 -7.84 -4.56
CA MET A 1 39.88 -7.98 -3.95
C MET A 1 38.85 -7.62 -5.02
N ASN A 2 38.26 -8.61 -5.71
CA ASN A 2 37.37 -8.34 -6.86
C ASN A 2 35.95 -8.07 -6.36
N SER A 3 35.51 -6.83 -6.48
CA SER A 3 34.14 -6.41 -6.13
C SER A 3 33.16 -6.94 -7.18
N ARG A 4 32.41 -7.98 -6.83
CA ARG A 4 31.28 -8.47 -7.66
C ARG A 4 30.18 -7.41 -7.62
N LYS A 5 30.14 -6.52 -8.61
CA LYS A 5 28.98 -5.64 -8.84
C LYS A 5 27.77 -6.53 -9.13
N LYS A 6 26.87 -6.65 -8.16
CA LYS A 6 25.55 -7.24 -8.34
C LYS A 6 24.74 -6.22 -9.14
N ASN A 7 24.43 -6.54 -10.39
CA ASN A 7 23.56 -5.70 -11.21
C ASN A 7 22.12 -5.86 -10.69
N PHE A 8 21.67 -4.91 -9.86
CA PHE A 8 20.27 -4.79 -9.51
C PHE A 8 19.56 -4.12 -10.68
N LEU A 9 18.77 -4.87 -11.43
CA LEU A 9 17.84 -4.30 -12.40
C LEU A 9 16.70 -3.68 -11.60
N ALA A 10 16.72 -2.36 -11.45
CA ALA A 10 15.60 -1.64 -10.87
C ALA A 10 14.52 -1.51 -11.96
N GLU A 11 13.34 -2.07 -11.71
CA GLU A 11 12.17 -1.91 -12.56
C GLU A 11 11.28 -0.81 -11.99
N LEU A 12 10.87 0.14 -12.83
CA LEU A 12 9.89 1.14 -12.46
C LEU A 12 8.51 0.48 -12.43
N VAL A 13 7.89 0.42 -11.25
CA VAL A 13 6.56 -0.18 -11.07
C VAL A 13 5.54 0.85 -10.60
N ASN A 14 4.32 0.77 -11.14
CA ASN A 14 3.18 1.55 -10.71
C ASN A 14 2.48 0.84 -9.55
N LEU A 15 2.67 1.29 -8.30
CA LEU A 15 2.15 0.62 -7.11
C LEU A 15 0.62 0.36 -7.14
N PRO A 16 -0.24 1.33 -7.51
CA PRO A 16 -1.66 1.07 -7.72
C PRO A 16 -1.95 -0.05 -8.73
N GLY A 17 -1.14 -0.18 -9.78
CA GLY A 17 -1.30 -1.20 -10.83
C GLY A 17 -0.88 -2.61 -10.40
N LEU A 18 -0.23 -2.76 -9.24
CA LEU A 18 0.11 -4.07 -8.69
C LEU A 18 -1.08 -4.72 -7.99
N LEU A 19 -2.01 -3.91 -7.46
CA LEU A 19 -3.16 -4.39 -6.73
C LEU A 19 -4.39 -4.52 -7.64
N SER A 20 -5.09 -5.64 -7.52
CA SER A 20 -6.44 -5.80 -8.09
C SER A 20 -7.47 -5.32 -7.08
N TYR A 21 -7.68 -3.99 -7.01
CA TYR A 21 -8.65 -3.39 -6.08
C TYR A 21 -10.05 -3.97 -6.30
N GLN A 22 -10.71 -4.28 -5.18
CA GLN A 22 -12.10 -4.76 -5.16
C GLN A 22 -12.88 -3.84 -4.23
N LYS A 23 -14.06 -3.42 -4.69
CA LYS A 23 -14.95 -2.60 -3.88
C LYS A 23 -15.30 -3.36 -2.59
N ASP A 24 -15.27 -2.66 -1.46
CA ASP A 24 -15.60 -3.19 -0.13
C ASP A 24 -14.65 -4.27 0.41
N ALA A 25 -13.45 -4.41 -0.17
CA ALA A 25 -12.43 -5.36 0.30
C ALA A 25 -11.10 -4.66 0.59
N ILE A 26 -10.43 -5.11 1.65
CA ILE A 26 -9.01 -4.82 1.89
C ILE A 26 -8.19 -5.79 1.04
N VAL A 27 -7.32 -5.27 0.18
CA VAL A 27 -6.42 -6.08 -0.65
C VAL A 27 -4.97 -5.83 -0.23
N SER A 28 -4.15 -6.88 -0.25
CA SER A 28 -2.74 -6.77 0.07
C SER A 28 -1.87 -7.59 -0.89
N GLN A 29 -0.63 -7.13 -1.07
CA GLN A 29 0.37 -7.85 -1.86
C GLN A 29 1.75 -7.66 -1.25
N THR A 30 2.46 -8.76 -1.02
CA THR A 30 3.84 -8.73 -0.57
C THR A 30 4.76 -8.42 -1.76
N LEU A 31 5.51 -7.33 -1.66
CA LEU A 31 6.45 -6.86 -2.69
C LEU A 31 7.87 -7.41 -2.47
N ILE A 32 8.25 -7.56 -1.20
CA ILE A 32 9.56 -8.09 -0.81
C ILE A 32 9.33 -9.09 0.32
N ASP A 33 9.83 -10.30 0.15
CA ASP A 33 9.94 -11.29 1.22
C ASP A 33 11.39 -11.75 1.32
N LYS A 34 12.05 -11.37 2.42
CA LYS A 34 13.45 -11.71 2.70
C LYS A 34 13.59 -12.01 4.18
N LYS A 35 14.63 -12.77 4.53
CA LYS A 35 14.98 -13.05 5.93
C LYS A 35 15.14 -11.79 6.79
N ALA A 36 15.59 -10.68 6.19
CA ALA A 36 15.77 -9.40 6.88
C ALA A 36 14.46 -8.64 7.13
N GLY A 37 13.37 -9.01 6.45
CA GLY A 37 12.08 -8.37 6.58
C GLY A 37 11.22 -8.46 5.33
N THR A 38 9.96 -8.12 5.51
CA THR A 38 8.91 -8.18 4.49
C THR A 38 8.37 -6.78 4.24
N VAL A 39 8.09 -6.46 2.97
CA VAL A 39 7.38 -5.24 2.58
C VAL A 39 6.08 -5.66 1.93
N THR A 40 4.96 -5.22 2.50
CA THR A 40 3.61 -5.52 2.00
C THR A 40 2.87 -4.22 1.72
N LEU A 41 2.30 -4.14 0.54
CA LEU A 41 1.43 -3.05 0.10
C LEU A 41 -0.02 -3.40 0.45
N PHE A 42 -0.78 -2.44 0.95
CA PHE A 42 -2.20 -2.57 1.27
C PHE A 42 -3.01 -1.50 0.53
N ALA A 43 -4.19 -1.86 0.04
CA ALA A 43 -5.21 -0.89 -0.35
C ALA A 43 -6.49 -1.12 0.44
N TYR A 44 -7.05 -0.01 0.91
CA TYR A 44 -8.27 0.02 1.71
C TYR A 44 -9.37 0.69 0.88
N PRO A 45 -10.62 0.21 1.00
CA PRO A 45 -11.74 0.96 0.44
C PRO A 45 -11.85 2.30 1.16
N LEU A 46 -12.30 3.32 0.43
CA LEU A 46 -12.65 4.59 1.03
C LEU A 46 -13.81 4.34 1.99
N GLN A 47 -13.52 4.31 3.29
CA GLN A 47 -14.56 4.41 4.30
C GLN A 47 -15.04 5.85 4.25
N ASN A 48 -16.29 6.04 3.83
CA ASN A 48 -16.99 7.29 4.05
C ASN A 48 -17.05 7.48 5.57
N ALA A 49 -16.11 8.22 6.14
CA ALA A 49 -16.33 8.83 7.42
C ALA A 49 -17.48 9.80 7.19
N SER A 50 -18.71 9.37 7.44
CA SER A 50 -19.81 10.31 7.67
C SER A 50 -19.38 11.12 8.88
N TYR A 51 -18.72 12.25 8.62
CA TYR A 51 -18.74 13.38 9.53
C TYR A 51 -20.21 13.73 9.66
N HIS A 52 -20.86 13.21 10.70
CA HIS A 52 -22.04 13.85 11.24
C HIS A 52 -21.57 15.23 11.68
N ASP A 53 -21.73 16.21 10.78
CA ASP A 53 -21.82 17.61 11.13
C ASP A 53 -22.87 17.74 12.24
N LYS A 54 -22.44 17.63 13.50
CA LYS A 54 -23.10 18.28 14.62
C LYS A 54 -22.77 19.76 14.54
N ILE A 55 -23.25 20.40 13.48
CA ILE A 55 -23.36 21.85 13.40
C ILE A 55 -24.61 22.22 14.22
N LEU A 56 -24.34 22.90 15.34
CA LEU A 56 -25.22 23.82 16.07
C LEU A 56 -26.39 23.23 16.88
N SER A 57 -26.15 23.06 18.16
CA SER A 57 -27.11 23.53 19.18
C SER A 57 -26.33 24.32 20.23
N PRO A 58 -26.27 25.67 20.13
CA PRO A 58 -25.80 26.49 21.23
C PRO A 58 -26.79 26.35 22.39
N ILE A 59 -26.25 26.02 23.56
CA ILE A 59 -26.92 26.20 24.86
C ILE A 59 -26.95 27.70 25.14
#